data_AF-A0A954YIB9-F1
#
_entry.id   AF-A0A954YIB9-F1
#
_cell.length_a   1.000
_cell.length_b   1.000
_cell.length_c   1.000
_cell.angle_alpha   90.00
_cell.angle_beta   90.00
_cell.angle_gamma   90.00
#
_symmetry.space_group_name_H-M   'P 1'
#
loop_
_entity.id
_entity.type
_entity.pdbx_description
1 polymer ?
#
loop_
_entity_poly.entity_id
_entity_poly.type
_entity_poly.pdbx_seq_one_letter_code
_entity_poly.pdbx_strand_id
1 'polypeptide(L)'
;MNIQRLNSAYRIPNRSSRRSRAGLSLLEVLVSMFILLFGLLGVAAMFPAGKYHVRKANLYDSASAAGQAAFNDLMVRGLLRPLNEDSDGNNKNDHWLYWNSTTRATTQIDATSDQLTLPIQVDMVGGNFVIAGMTRVIPRQVAANGAQGAALADLVFRSQDDLALDLPDQTDLPGAILYTDESVRPADADPDTHNTDFYRPAYDGRYTWMFTVTPESNKDLMRVSVVVFESRNPDSEGDVTGANIKEENMGIGGGELTLDVDGESQTAPGSWLLVSRFNAGSEADGIYRWYRVVAREIEGDGDHLITLTGADWDPGVPPNHVALFDRVVAVYEKTVPALESSYWSWDE
;
A
#
# COMPACT_ATOMS: atom_id res chain seq x y z
N MET A 1 23.98 93.26 43.97
CA MET A 1 24.68 92.61 42.83
C MET A 1 23.65 91.72 42.15
N ASN A 2 23.18 92.14 40.97
CA ASN A 2 21.96 91.66 40.31
C ASN A 2 22.29 90.49 39.38
N ILE A 3 21.81 89.28 39.69
CA ILE A 3 21.88 88.12 38.79
C ILE A 3 20.64 88.17 37.91
N GLN A 4 20.79 88.79 36.73
CA GLN A 4 19.75 88.83 35.72
C GLN A 4 19.65 87.48 34.98
N ARG A 5 18.41 86.99 34.95
CA ARG A 5 17.87 85.88 34.18
C ARG A 5 18.32 85.89 32.71
N LEU A 6 18.75 84.73 32.22
CA LEU A 6 18.70 84.39 30.78
C LEU A 6 17.81 83.16 30.60
N ASN A 7 16.50 83.38 30.66
CA ASN A 7 15.51 82.48 30.06
C ASN A 7 15.50 82.75 28.54
N SER A 8 16.46 82.19 27.82
CA SER A 8 16.36 82.07 26.36
C SER A 8 15.41 80.93 26.04
N ALA A 9 14.13 81.26 25.99
CA ALA A 9 13.08 80.38 25.46
C ALA A 9 13.40 80.05 24.00
N TYR A 10 13.89 78.83 23.77
CA TYR A 10 14.00 78.25 22.44
C TYR A 10 12.58 78.04 21.89
N ARG A 11 12.06 79.08 21.22
CA ARG A 11 10.74 79.08 20.61
C ARG A 11 10.83 78.26 19.33
N ILE A 12 10.50 76.98 19.43
CA ILE A 12 10.34 76.09 18.28
C ILE A 12 9.33 76.74 17.33
N PRO A 13 9.69 77.09 16.08
CA PRO A 13 8.76 77.66 15.14
C PRO A 13 7.73 76.58 14.78
N ASN A 14 6.48 76.80 15.20
CA ASN A 14 5.34 76.00 14.81
C ASN A 14 5.04 76.28 13.33
N ARG A 15 5.77 75.62 12.43
CA ARG A 15 5.44 75.58 11.01
C ARG A 15 4.24 74.65 10.86
N SER A 16 3.05 75.24 10.82
CA SER A 16 1.88 74.62 10.21
C SER A 16 2.19 74.36 8.74
N SER A 17 2.84 73.23 8.45
CA SER A 17 2.99 72.73 7.10
C SER A 17 1.57 72.52 6.55
N ARG A 18 1.20 73.37 5.59
CA ARG A 18 0.08 73.08 4.71
C ARG A 18 0.35 71.68 4.18
N ARG A 19 -0.47 70.70 4.57
CA ARG A 19 -0.50 69.39 3.93
C ARG A 19 -0.80 69.65 2.46
N SER A 20 0.25 69.77 1.65
CA SER A 20 0.10 69.55 0.22
C SER A 20 -0.50 68.16 0.12
N ARG A 21 -1.69 68.09 -0.45
CA ARG A 21 -2.23 66.82 -0.91
C ARG A 21 -1.29 66.41 -2.05
N ALA A 22 -0.20 65.74 -1.69
CA ALA A 22 0.69 65.12 -2.66
C ALA A 22 -0.19 64.13 -3.42
N GLY A 23 -0.44 64.40 -4.71
CA GLY A 23 -1.06 63.42 -5.57
C GLY A 23 -0.23 62.14 -5.49
N LEU A 24 -0.91 61.00 -5.36
CA LEU A 24 -0.30 59.67 -5.46
C LEU A 24 0.65 59.67 -6.66
N SER A 25 1.93 59.38 -6.42
CA SER A 25 2.89 59.40 -7.51
C SER A 25 2.59 58.23 -8.46
N LEU A 26 2.70 58.45 -9.77
CA LEU A 26 2.54 57.40 -10.77
C LEU A 26 3.46 56.20 -10.50
N LEU A 27 4.63 56.45 -9.92
CA LEU A 27 5.58 55.42 -9.48
C LEU A 27 4.98 54.56 -8.36
N GLU A 28 4.31 55.15 -7.39
CA GLU A 28 3.68 54.42 -6.27
C GLU A 28 2.57 53.49 -6.75
N VAL A 29 1.78 53.93 -7.74
CA VAL A 29 0.76 53.09 -8.38
C VAL A 29 1.39 51.94 -9.15
N LEU A 30 2.44 52.20 -9.94
CA LEU A 30 3.14 51.15 -10.68
C LEU A 30 3.78 50.11 -9.77
N VAL A 31 4.43 50.54 -8.69
CA VAL A 31 5.01 49.62 -7.70
C VAL A 31 3.90 48.82 -7.02
N SER A 32 2.76 49.43 -6.71
CA SER A 32 1.62 48.72 -6.13
C SER A 32 1.03 47.68 -7.08
N MET A 33 0.84 48.02 -8.36
CA MET A 33 0.36 47.08 -9.37
C MET A 33 1.37 45.94 -9.61
N PHE A 34 2.66 46.25 -9.62
CA PHE A 34 3.72 45.24 -9.72
C PHE A 34 3.66 44.26 -8.55
N ILE A 35 3.66 44.74 -7.31
CA ILE A 35 3.59 43.87 -6.12
C ILE A 35 2.30 43.03 -6.13
N LEU A 36 1.17 43.61 -6.54
CA LEU A 36 -0.10 42.89 -6.65
C LEU A 36 -0.01 41.75 -7.67
N LEU A 37 0.54 42.00 -8.86
CA LEU A 37 0.69 40.98 -9.90
C LEU A 37 1.60 39.83 -9.45
N PHE A 38 2.74 40.13 -8.81
CA PHE A 38 3.65 39.11 -8.29
C PHE A 38 3.02 38.34 -7.12
N GLY A 39 2.29 39.02 -6.24
CA GLY A 39 1.55 38.37 -5.15
C GLY A 39 0.49 37.41 -5.67
N LEU A 40 -0.28 37.82 -6.68
CA LEU A 40 -1.32 36.99 -7.27
C LEU A 40 -0.73 35.81 -8.07
N LEU A 41 0.40 36.01 -8.76
CA LEU A 41 1.13 34.94 -9.43
C LEU A 41 1.64 33.88 -8.43
N GLY A 42 2.14 34.32 -7.26
CA GLY A 42 2.56 33.41 -6.19
C GLY A 42 1.41 32.55 -5.66
N VAL A 43 0.24 33.15 -5.42
CA VAL A 43 -0.96 32.42 -4.99
C VAL A 43 -1.44 31.44 -6.08
N ALA A 44 -1.42 31.86 -7.35
CA ALA A 44 -1.79 31.00 -8.47
C ALA A 44 -0.88 29.76 -8.58
N ALA A 45 0.43 29.93 -8.34
CA ALA A 45 1.38 28.82 -8.34
C ALA A 45 1.18 27.83 -7.17
N MET A 46 0.64 28.27 -6.04
CA MET A 46 0.36 27.38 -4.90
C MET A 46 -0.86 26.47 -5.13
N PHE A 47 -1.78 26.83 -6.03
CA PHE A 47 -3.04 26.09 -6.20
C PHE A 47 -2.83 24.66 -6.76
N PRO A 48 -2.03 24.43 -7.82
CA PRO A 48 -1.72 23.07 -8.29
C PRO A 48 -0.96 22.24 -7.25
N ALA A 49 0.00 22.85 -6.53
CA ALA A 49 0.77 22.17 -5.50
C ALA A 49 -0.13 21.74 -4.33
N GLY A 50 -1.03 22.62 -3.87
CA GLY A 50 -2.02 22.31 -2.85
C GLY A 50 -2.94 21.15 -3.27
N LYS A 51 -3.45 21.17 -4.51
CA LYS A 51 -4.24 20.07 -5.06
C LYS A 51 -3.48 18.74 -5.11
N TYR A 52 -2.19 18.76 -5.42
CA TYR A 52 -1.36 17.56 -5.42
C TYR A 52 -1.21 16.98 -4.01
N HIS A 53 -0.88 17.82 -3.02
CA HIS A 53 -0.72 17.37 -1.63
C HIS A 53 -2.03 16.89 -1.01
N VAL A 54 -3.16 17.54 -1.29
CA VAL A 54 -4.48 17.09 -0.81
C VAL A 54 -4.85 15.73 -1.39
N ARG A 55 -4.63 15.52 -2.70
CA ARG A 55 -4.87 14.19 -3.32
C ARG A 55 -3.99 13.12 -2.68
N LYS A 56 -2.71 13.42 -2.46
CA LYS A 56 -1.77 12.49 -1.82
C LYS A 56 -2.16 12.20 -0.36
N ALA A 57 -2.66 13.19 0.38
CA ALA A 57 -3.16 13.00 1.74
C ALA A 57 -4.40 12.08 1.75
N ASN A 58 -5.40 12.37 0.91
CA ASN A 58 -6.59 11.53 0.77
C ASN A 58 -6.26 10.09 0.39
N LEU A 59 -5.26 9.90 -0.49
CA LEU A 59 -4.75 8.59 -0.88
C LEU A 59 -4.24 7.80 0.35
N TYR A 60 -3.40 8.42 1.17
CA TYR A 60 -2.84 7.77 2.36
C TYR A 60 -3.88 7.53 3.45
N ASP A 61 -4.83 8.46 3.64
CA ASP A 61 -5.90 8.30 4.61
C ASP A 61 -6.80 7.11 4.24
N SER A 62 -7.17 7.00 2.97
CA SER A 62 -8.00 5.90 2.46
C SER A 62 -7.25 4.57 2.50
N ALA A 63 -5.96 4.55 2.13
CA ALA A 63 -5.14 3.35 2.25
C ALA A 63 -4.97 2.89 3.71
N SER A 64 -4.93 3.84 4.66
CA SER A 64 -4.89 3.56 6.10
C SER A 64 -6.18 2.93 6.61
N ALA A 65 -7.32 3.47 6.21
CA ALA A 65 -8.61 2.87 6.54
C ALA A 65 -8.72 1.45 5.95
N ALA A 66 -8.35 1.27 4.67
CA ALA A 66 -8.34 -0.03 4.01
C ALA A 66 -7.41 -1.04 4.71
N GLY A 67 -6.19 -0.63 5.09
CA GLY A 67 -5.23 -1.49 5.78
C GLY A 67 -5.70 -1.95 7.17
N GLN A 68 -6.34 -1.05 7.93
CA GLN A 68 -6.93 -1.38 9.24
C GLN A 68 -8.14 -2.31 9.10
N ALA A 69 -9.02 -2.03 8.13
CA ALA A 69 -10.17 -2.88 7.83
C ALA A 69 -9.73 -4.29 7.40
N ALA A 70 -8.75 -4.38 6.51
CA ALA A 70 -8.14 -5.63 6.08
C ALA A 70 -7.54 -6.41 7.26
N PHE A 71 -6.79 -5.75 8.15
CA PHE A 71 -6.25 -6.41 9.33
C PHE A 71 -7.34 -6.96 10.25
N ASN A 72 -8.41 -6.19 10.47
CA ASN A 72 -9.55 -6.65 11.26
C ASN A 72 -10.25 -7.84 10.59
N ASP A 73 -10.39 -7.81 9.26
CA ASP A 73 -10.97 -8.91 8.48
C ASP A 73 -10.13 -10.19 8.63
N LEU A 74 -8.79 -10.09 8.58
CA LEU A 74 -7.89 -11.22 8.85
C LEU A 74 -8.12 -11.85 10.23
N MET A 75 -8.28 -11.01 11.26
CA MET A 75 -8.51 -11.46 12.63
C MET A 75 -9.89 -12.10 12.80
N VAL A 76 -10.95 -11.45 12.29
CA VAL A 76 -12.34 -11.89 12.44
C VAL A 76 -12.59 -13.19 11.69
N ARG A 77 -12.03 -13.33 10.48
CA ARG A 77 -12.14 -14.56 9.68
C ARG A 77 -11.23 -15.68 10.16
N GLY A 78 -10.32 -15.40 11.10
CA GLY A 78 -9.33 -16.37 11.55
C GLY A 78 -8.37 -16.78 10.44
N LEU A 79 -8.07 -15.89 9.49
CA LEU A 79 -7.13 -16.18 8.39
C LEU A 79 -5.68 -16.30 8.87
N LEU A 80 -5.40 -15.82 10.09
CA LEU A 80 -4.13 -16.00 10.78
C LEU A 80 -4.11 -17.27 11.66
N ARG A 81 -5.24 -17.95 11.80
CA ARG A 81 -5.29 -19.19 12.58
C ARG A 81 -4.47 -20.22 11.81
N PRO A 82 -3.49 -20.86 12.46
CA PRO A 82 -2.90 -22.04 11.85
C PRO A 82 -4.02 -23.02 11.54
N LEU A 83 -4.02 -23.58 10.33
CA LEU A 83 -4.87 -24.72 9.99
C LEU A 83 -4.38 -25.88 10.86
N ASN A 84 -4.77 -25.87 12.14
CA ASN A 84 -4.41 -26.91 13.07
C ASN A 84 -5.14 -28.16 12.63
N GLU A 85 -4.32 -29.11 12.19
CA GLU A 85 -4.31 -30.46 12.74
C GLU A 85 -5.73 -31.00 12.81
N ASP A 86 -6.29 -31.32 11.63
CA ASP A 86 -7.44 -32.20 11.57
C ASP A 86 -7.13 -33.38 12.51
N SER A 87 -7.98 -33.51 13.53
CA SER A 87 -7.85 -34.37 14.70
C SER A 87 -7.78 -35.87 14.39
N ASP A 88 -7.70 -36.22 13.10
CA ASP A 88 -7.74 -37.57 12.59
C ASP A 88 -6.38 -38.29 12.71
N GLY A 89 -5.33 -37.59 13.16
CA GLY A 89 -4.03 -38.18 13.55
C GLY A 89 -3.27 -38.92 12.45
N ASN A 90 -3.86 -39.04 11.26
CA ASN A 90 -3.41 -39.90 10.17
C ASN A 90 -2.81 -39.14 9.00
N ASN A 91 -2.87 -37.80 9.01
CA ASN A 91 -2.27 -37.00 7.95
C ASN A 91 -1.48 -35.83 8.55
N LYS A 92 -0.26 -36.13 9.05
CA LYS A 92 0.74 -35.12 9.47
C LYS A 92 1.26 -34.26 8.29
N ASN A 93 0.62 -34.36 7.13
CA ASN A 93 0.88 -33.60 5.92
C ASN A 93 -0.22 -32.54 5.67
N ASP A 94 -1.17 -32.35 6.58
CA ASP A 94 -2.09 -31.21 6.51
C ASP A 94 -1.40 -30.01 7.15
N HIS A 95 -0.67 -29.35 6.26
CA HIS A 95 0.22 -28.25 6.52
C HIS A 95 -0.56 -26.99 6.94
N TRP A 96 0.14 -26.09 7.64
CA TRP A 96 0.03 -24.64 7.42
C TRP A 96 -0.14 -24.37 5.91
N LEU A 97 -0.62 -23.23 5.43
CA LEU A 97 -0.45 -22.92 4.00
C LEU A 97 1.06 -22.88 3.66
N TYR A 98 1.61 -24.04 3.33
CA TYR A 98 3.00 -24.43 3.23
C TYR A 98 3.01 -25.42 2.06
N TRP A 99 3.30 -24.89 0.88
CA TRP A 99 3.53 -25.71 -0.29
C TRP A 99 4.74 -26.62 -0.04
N ASN A 100 4.55 -27.95 -0.13
CA ASN A 100 5.64 -28.92 -0.18
C ASN A 100 6.05 -29.09 -1.65
N SER A 101 7.12 -28.43 -2.10
CA SER A 101 7.70 -28.64 -3.43
C SER A 101 8.59 -29.88 -3.53
N THR A 102 8.58 -30.79 -2.56
CA THR A 102 9.39 -32.02 -2.62
C THR A 102 8.69 -33.13 -3.39
N THR A 103 8.22 -32.85 -4.61
CA THR A 103 8.19 -33.88 -5.66
C THR A 103 8.25 -33.20 -7.03
N ARG A 104 9.38 -33.37 -7.74
CA ARG A 104 9.44 -33.25 -9.21
C ARG A 104 8.64 -34.39 -9.87
N ALA A 105 7.37 -34.54 -9.51
CA ALA A 105 6.39 -35.25 -10.28
C ALA A 105 5.49 -34.13 -10.83
N THR A 106 5.50 -33.78 -12.11
CA THR A 106 4.86 -34.58 -13.16
C THR A 106 3.97 -35.71 -12.63
N THR A 107 3.13 -35.43 -11.64
CA THR A 107 1.87 -36.15 -11.47
C THR A 107 0.83 -35.27 -12.16
N GLN A 108 0.67 -35.56 -13.45
CA GLN A 108 -0.59 -35.42 -14.14
C GLN A 108 -1.68 -35.96 -13.19
N ILE A 109 -2.40 -35.06 -12.52
CA ILE A 109 -3.73 -35.39 -12.01
C ILE A 109 -4.54 -35.59 -13.27
N ASP A 110 -4.95 -36.84 -13.50
CA ASP A 110 -5.69 -37.26 -14.66
C ASP A 110 -6.82 -36.29 -14.99
N ALA A 111 -6.70 -35.70 -16.18
CA ALA A 111 -7.74 -35.24 -17.08
C ALA A 111 -9.17 -35.23 -16.51
N THR A 112 -9.57 -34.11 -15.91
CA THR A 112 -10.81 -33.34 -16.22
C THR A 112 -11.04 -32.29 -15.13
N SER A 113 -11.46 -31.10 -15.54
CA SER A 113 -11.78 -29.90 -14.74
C SER A 113 -10.62 -29.07 -14.17
N ASP A 114 -10.11 -28.20 -15.03
CA ASP A 114 -10.14 -26.74 -14.81
C ASP A 114 -9.56 -26.20 -13.49
N GLN A 115 -8.23 -26.18 -13.40
CA GLN A 115 -7.49 -25.51 -12.34
C GLN A 115 -6.82 -24.25 -12.89
N LEU A 116 -7.43 -23.10 -12.62
CA LEU A 116 -6.79 -21.79 -12.72
C LEU A 116 -6.37 -21.34 -11.32
N THR A 117 -5.42 -22.08 -10.77
CA THR A 117 -4.63 -21.69 -9.60
C THR A 117 -3.29 -21.23 -10.13
N LEU A 118 -3.26 -20.08 -10.81
CA LEU A 118 -1.99 -19.54 -11.27
C LEU A 118 -1.21 -19.07 -10.01
N PRO A 119 -0.03 -19.63 -9.71
CA PRO A 119 0.94 -18.89 -8.92
C PRO A 119 1.14 -17.52 -9.62
N ILE A 120 1.45 -16.47 -8.87
CA ILE A 120 2.01 -15.27 -9.51
C ILE A 120 3.31 -15.73 -10.18
N GLN A 121 3.22 -16.07 -11.47
CA GLN A 121 4.37 -16.40 -12.29
C GLN A 121 4.89 -15.07 -12.81
N VAL A 122 6.01 -14.65 -12.23
CA VAL A 122 6.78 -13.55 -12.78
C VAL A 122 7.61 -14.15 -13.91
N ASP A 123 7.16 -13.96 -15.14
CA ASP A 123 7.85 -14.44 -16.34
C ASP A 123 9.08 -13.55 -16.59
N MET A 124 10.23 -14.01 -16.12
CA MET A 124 11.51 -13.50 -16.61
C MET A 124 11.99 -14.43 -17.72
N VAL A 125 12.14 -13.87 -18.92
CA VAL A 125 12.76 -14.52 -20.08
C VAL A 125 14.13 -15.06 -19.67
N GLY A 126 14.21 -16.34 -19.28
CA GLY A 126 15.49 -17.02 -18.97
C GLY A 126 15.53 -17.98 -17.79
N GLY A 127 14.52 -18.03 -16.91
CA GLY A 127 14.48 -19.01 -15.82
C GLY A 127 13.32 -18.79 -14.87
N ASN A 128 12.42 -19.78 -14.77
CA ASN A 128 11.20 -19.73 -13.96
C ASN A 128 11.49 -19.36 -12.51
N PHE A 129 11.28 -18.09 -12.14
CA PHE A 129 11.24 -17.67 -10.76
C PHE A 129 9.80 -17.78 -10.25
N VAL A 130 9.55 -18.83 -9.47
CA VAL A 130 8.39 -18.84 -8.58
C VAL A 130 8.87 -18.12 -7.32
N ILE A 131 8.14 -17.12 -6.82
CA ILE A 131 8.29 -16.73 -5.40
C ILE A 131 7.77 -17.93 -4.60
N ALA A 132 8.60 -18.95 -4.48
CA ALA A 132 8.27 -20.19 -3.83
C ALA A 132 7.90 -19.88 -2.38
N GLY A 133 6.75 -20.36 -1.93
CA GLY A 133 6.25 -20.12 -0.58
C GLY A 133 5.21 -19.00 -0.41
N MET A 134 4.98 -18.13 -1.40
CA MET A 134 3.82 -17.24 -1.37
C MET A 134 2.59 -17.94 -1.95
N THR A 135 1.74 -18.48 -1.06
CA THR A 135 0.51 -19.15 -1.49
C THR A 135 -0.65 -18.16 -1.48
N ARG A 136 -1.35 -18.06 -2.62
CA ARG A 136 -2.64 -17.39 -2.67
C ARG A 136 -3.63 -18.19 -1.83
N VAL A 137 -4.12 -17.61 -0.74
CA VAL A 137 -5.21 -18.20 0.03
C VAL A 137 -6.48 -18.07 -0.80
N ILE A 138 -6.90 -19.17 -1.42
CA ILE A 138 -8.20 -19.28 -2.07
C ILE A 138 -9.12 -20.00 -1.06
N PRO A 139 -10.28 -19.45 -0.72
CA PRO A 139 -11.23 -20.12 0.17
C PRO A 139 -11.56 -21.54 -0.34
N ARG A 140 -11.60 -22.50 0.57
CA ARG A 140 -11.63 -23.96 0.30
C ARG A 140 -12.74 -24.44 -0.65
N GLN A 141 -13.80 -23.64 -0.88
CA GLN A 141 -14.92 -24.00 -1.76
C GLN A 141 -14.81 -23.52 -3.21
N VAL A 142 -13.80 -22.73 -3.58
CA VAL A 142 -13.78 -22.07 -4.90
C VAL A 142 -12.83 -22.68 -5.92
N ALA A 143 -12.10 -23.72 -5.55
CA ALA A 143 -11.14 -24.40 -6.42
C ALA A 143 -11.79 -25.26 -7.54
N ALA A 144 -13.12 -25.38 -7.58
CA ALA A 144 -13.81 -26.21 -8.57
C ALA A 144 -14.18 -25.47 -9.87
N ASN A 145 -14.24 -24.13 -9.88
CA ASN A 145 -14.64 -23.33 -11.05
C ASN A 145 -13.80 -22.03 -11.09
N GLY A 146 -12.71 -21.99 -11.87
CA GLY A 146 -11.70 -20.91 -11.81
C GLY A 146 -12.22 -19.47 -11.84
N ALA A 147 -13.28 -19.18 -12.62
CA ALA A 147 -13.90 -17.85 -12.68
C ALA A 147 -14.58 -17.43 -11.36
N GLN A 148 -15.21 -18.36 -10.65
CA GLN A 148 -15.82 -18.08 -9.35
C GLN A 148 -14.75 -17.80 -8.29
N GLY A 149 -13.58 -18.45 -8.42
CA GLY A 149 -12.41 -18.26 -7.55
C GLY A 149 -11.90 -16.83 -7.57
N ALA A 150 -11.74 -16.27 -8.78
CA ALA A 150 -11.30 -14.91 -8.96
C ALA A 150 -12.32 -13.90 -8.40
N ALA A 151 -13.61 -14.08 -8.69
CA ALA A 151 -14.66 -13.19 -8.19
C ALA A 151 -14.77 -13.20 -6.65
N LEU A 152 -14.66 -14.37 -6.02
CA LEU A 152 -14.68 -14.45 -4.56
C LEU A 152 -13.42 -13.85 -3.94
N ALA A 153 -12.26 -14.06 -4.56
CA ALA A 153 -11.03 -13.43 -4.11
C ALA A 153 -11.11 -11.90 -4.22
N ASP A 154 -11.68 -11.37 -5.30
CA ASP A 154 -11.92 -9.93 -5.44
C ASP A 154 -12.84 -9.44 -4.30
N LEU A 155 -13.91 -10.17 -4.00
CA LEU A 155 -14.83 -9.81 -2.90
C LEU A 155 -14.13 -9.74 -1.52
N VAL A 156 -13.14 -10.59 -1.27
CA VAL A 156 -12.42 -10.65 0.02
C VAL A 156 -11.28 -9.64 0.08
N PHE A 157 -10.49 -9.54 -0.97
CA PHE A 157 -9.24 -8.77 -0.99
C PHE A 157 -9.40 -7.35 -1.55
N ARG A 158 -10.60 -6.97 -1.96
CA ARG A 158 -10.93 -5.59 -2.34
C ARG A 158 -11.52 -4.85 -1.16
N SER A 159 -11.02 -3.63 -0.92
CA SER A 159 -11.56 -2.77 0.12
C SER A 159 -12.97 -2.34 -0.24
N GLN A 160 -13.89 -2.51 0.70
CA GLN A 160 -15.30 -2.08 0.59
C GLN A 160 -15.53 -0.69 1.19
N ASP A 161 -14.48 -0.03 1.69
CA ASP A 161 -14.59 1.26 2.38
C ASP A 161 -14.60 2.46 1.40
N ASP A 162 -14.33 2.23 0.11
CA ASP A 162 -14.38 3.26 -0.93
C ASP A 162 -15.76 3.28 -1.59
N LEU A 163 -16.73 3.89 -0.91
CA LEU A 163 -18.11 4.02 -1.40
C LEU A 163 -18.13 4.74 -2.75
N ALA A 164 -18.75 4.11 -3.75
CA ALA A 164 -18.99 4.74 -5.03
C ALA A 164 -20.09 5.79 -4.86
N LEU A 165 -19.70 7.06 -5.00
CA LEU A 165 -20.61 8.20 -4.97
C LEU A 165 -20.87 8.68 -6.40
N ASP A 166 -22.15 8.76 -6.76
CA ASP A 166 -22.57 9.47 -7.97
C ASP A 166 -22.61 10.97 -7.64
N LEU A 167 -21.64 11.71 -8.16
CA LEU A 167 -21.56 13.16 -8.01
C LEU A 167 -22.41 13.78 -9.12
N PRO A 168 -23.54 14.43 -8.79
CA PRO A 168 -24.38 15.06 -9.79
C PRO A 168 -23.60 16.17 -10.53
N ASP A 169 -23.88 16.35 -11.83
CA ASP A 169 -23.30 17.43 -12.65
C ASP A 169 -23.50 18.83 -12.03
N GLN A 170 -24.52 18.98 -11.19
CA GLN A 170 -24.77 20.18 -10.42
C GLN A 170 -23.99 20.14 -9.11
N THR A 171 -22.99 21.01 -8.98
CA THR A 171 -22.11 21.15 -7.79
C THR A 171 -22.83 21.44 -6.48
N ASP A 172 -24.12 21.80 -6.55
CA ASP A 172 -24.93 22.21 -5.40
C ASP A 172 -25.71 21.03 -4.78
N LEU A 173 -25.69 19.85 -5.40
CA LEU A 173 -26.37 18.66 -4.90
C LEU A 173 -25.37 17.71 -4.22
N PRO A 174 -25.72 17.10 -3.07
CA PRO A 174 -24.88 16.09 -2.45
C PRO A 174 -24.76 14.85 -3.33
N GLY A 175 -23.61 14.17 -3.30
CA GLY A 175 -23.43 12.90 -3.99
C GLY A 175 -24.38 11.83 -3.46
N ALA A 176 -24.95 11.02 -4.36
CA ALA A 176 -25.79 9.89 -4.00
C ALA A 176 -24.93 8.62 -3.88
N ILE A 177 -25.20 7.79 -2.86
CA ILE A 177 -24.56 6.48 -2.75
C ILE A 177 -25.15 5.59 -3.85
N LEU A 178 -24.28 5.06 -4.71
CA LEU A 178 -24.69 4.05 -5.67
C LEU A 178 -24.89 2.73 -4.93
N TYR A 179 -25.93 1.99 -5.30
CA TYR A 179 -26.13 0.62 -4.85
C TYR A 179 -25.92 -0.28 -6.06
N THR A 180 -25.04 -1.28 -5.95
CA THR A 180 -24.94 -2.28 -7.01
C THR A 180 -26.12 -3.21 -6.88
N ASP A 181 -26.87 -3.35 -7.99
CA ASP A 181 -27.81 -4.43 -8.14
C ASP A 181 -27.00 -5.71 -8.41
N GLU A 182 -26.67 -6.45 -7.35
CA GLU A 182 -25.97 -7.74 -7.43
C GLU A 182 -26.94 -8.86 -7.87
N SER A 183 -27.97 -8.55 -8.67
CA SER A 183 -28.89 -9.52 -9.26
C SER A 183 -28.32 -10.18 -10.53
N VAL A 184 -27.01 -10.43 -10.60
CA VAL A 184 -26.46 -11.45 -11.51
C VAL A 184 -26.87 -12.82 -10.97
N ARG A 185 -28.18 -13.09 -11.09
CA ARG A 185 -28.77 -14.42 -10.99
C ARG A 185 -28.12 -15.28 -12.07
N PRO A 186 -27.74 -16.54 -11.78
CA PRO A 186 -27.68 -17.54 -12.84
C PRO A 186 -29.00 -17.48 -13.60
N ALA A 187 -28.98 -17.58 -14.93
CA ALA A 187 -30.15 -17.36 -15.80
C ALA A 187 -31.39 -18.24 -15.50
N ASP A 188 -31.30 -19.15 -14.53
CA ASP A 188 -32.29 -20.16 -14.18
C ASP A 188 -33.00 -19.89 -12.82
N ALA A 189 -32.76 -18.75 -12.17
CA ALA A 189 -33.36 -18.47 -10.85
C ALA A 189 -34.85 -18.11 -10.96
N ASP A 190 -35.68 -19.04 -10.46
CA ASP A 190 -37.14 -19.02 -10.34
C ASP A 190 -37.74 -17.62 -10.05
N PRO A 191 -38.66 -17.11 -10.92
CA PRO A 191 -39.30 -15.81 -10.74
C PRO A 191 -40.16 -15.70 -9.48
N ASP A 192 -40.56 -16.82 -8.85
CA ASP A 192 -41.43 -16.81 -7.67
C ASP A 192 -40.65 -16.83 -6.33
N THR A 193 -39.32 -16.90 -6.35
CA THR A 193 -38.53 -16.64 -5.14
C THR A 193 -38.48 -15.15 -4.87
N HIS A 194 -39.21 -14.71 -3.84
CA HIS A 194 -39.14 -13.36 -3.28
C HIS A 194 -37.67 -12.98 -3.03
N ASN A 195 -37.11 -12.25 -4.00
CA ASN A 195 -35.77 -11.72 -3.95
C ASN A 195 -35.77 -10.71 -2.81
N THR A 196 -35.15 -11.07 -1.70
CA THR A 196 -34.63 -10.06 -0.79
C THR A 196 -33.46 -9.43 -1.54
N ASP A 197 -33.76 -8.45 -2.40
CA ASP A 197 -32.76 -7.62 -3.07
C ASP A 197 -32.00 -6.89 -1.98
N PHE A 198 -30.91 -7.50 -1.52
CA PHE A 198 -29.99 -6.87 -0.60
C PHE A 198 -29.19 -5.87 -1.41
N TYR A 199 -29.69 -4.64 -1.48
CA TYR A 199 -28.94 -3.51 -1.99
C TYR A 199 -27.67 -3.34 -1.15
N ARG A 200 -26.53 -3.68 -1.73
CA ARG A 200 -25.23 -3.39 -1.13
C ARG A 200 -24.76 -2.05 -1.66
N PRO A 201 -24.18 -1.19 -0.80
CA PRO A 201 -23.48 -0.01 -1.28
C PRO A 201 -22.44 -0.43 -2.31
N ALA A 202 -22.45 0.22 -3.47
CA ALA A 202 -21.43 0.05 -4.47
C ALA A 202 -20.12 0.61 -3.92
N TYR A 203 -19.02 -0.08 -4.21
CA TYR A 203 -17.67 0.38 -3.90
C TYR A 203 -16.90 0.55 -5.20
N ASP A 204 -16.14 1.64 -5.32
CA ASP A 204 -15.21 1.84 -6.45
C ASP A 204 -14.11 0.77 -6.41
N GLY A 205 -13.82 0.29 -5.20
CA GLY A 205 -12.86 -0.76 -4.94
C GLY A 205 -11.49 -0.42 -5.52
N ARG A 206 -11.14 0.87 -5.41
CA ARG A 206 -9.85 1.42 -5.81
C ARG A 206 -8.70 0.82 -5.01
N TYR A 207 -8.97 0.24 -3.85
CA TYR A 207 -7.94 -0.39 -3.04
C TYR A 207 -8.13 -1.90 -3.01
N THR A 208 -7.06 -2.62 -3.28
CA THR A 208 -6.96 -4.05 -2.99
C THR A 208 -5.87 -4.26 -1.95
N TRP A 209 -5.92 -5.37 -1.25
CA TRP A 209 -4.91 -5.66 -0.24
C TRP A 209 -4.47 -7.13 -0.30
N MET A 210 -3.26 -7.38 0.17
CA MET A 210 -2.77 -8.72 0.45
C MET A 210 -2.11 -8.71 1.82
N PHE A 211 -1.73 -9.89 2.32
CA PHE A 211 -0.97 -9.97 3.55
C PHE A 211 0.12 -11.02 3.47
N THR A 212 1.18 -10.81 4.24
CA THR A 212 2.26 -11.76 4.46
C THR A 212 2.39 -12.04 5.95
N VAL A 213 2.75 -13.27 6.29
CA VAL A 213 2.99 -13.69 7.67
C VAL A 213 4.43 -14.19 7.76
N THR A 214 5.18 -13.64 8.69
CA THR A 214 6.58 -13.97 8.90
C THR A 214 6.78 -14.36 10.36
N PRO A 215 7.32 -15.56 10.66
CA PRO A 215 7.62 -15.94 12.04
C PRO A 215 8.71 -15.01 12.61
N GLU A 216 8.55 -14.60 13.87
CA GLU A 216 9.58 -13.86 14.58
C GLU A 216 10.57 -14.81 15.27
N SER A 217 11.68 -14.27 15.77
CA SER A 217 12.67 -15.07 16.53
C SER A 217 12.06 -15.75 17.75
N ASN A 218 11.01 -15.14 18.33
CA ASN A 218 10.14 -15.79 19.28
C ASN A 218 9.07 -16.59 18.52
N LYS A 219 9.08 -17.92 18.69
CA LYS A 219 8.15 -18.85 18.03
C LYS A 219 6.68 -18.56 18.32
N ASP A 220 6.40 -17.90 19.45
CA ASP A 220 5.05 -17.54 19.86
C ASP A 220 4.57 -16.23 19.23
N LEU A 221 5.38 -15.59 18.38
CA LEU A 221 5.06 -14.33 17.72
C LEU A 221 5.19 -14.46 16.21
N MET A 222 4.23 -13.87 15.50
CA MET A 222 4.26 -13.74 14.06
C MET A 222 4.10 -12.27 13.69
N ARG A 223 4.86 -11.81 12.70
CA ARG A 223 4.67 -10.51 12.07
C ARG A 223 3.71 -10.67 10.91
N VAL A 224 2.60 -9.95 10.98
CA VAL A 224 1.62 -9.85 9.90
C VAL A 224 1.82 -8.51 9.22
N SER A 225 2.04 -8.54 7.92
CA SER A 225 2.17 -7.33 7.09
C SER A 225 0.99 -7.28 6.13
N VAL A 226 0.17 -6.24 6.21
CA VAL A 226 -0.93 -5.98 5.29
C VAL A 226 -0.49 -4.91 4.30
N VAL A 227 -0.56 -5.24 3.02
CA VAL A 227 -0.08 -4.41 1.91
C VAL A 227 -1.29 -3.91 1.15
N VAL A 228 -1.39 -2.60 0.98
CA VAL A 228 -2.51 -1.96 0.29
C VAL A 228 -2.03 -1.40 -1.05
N PHE A 229 -2.71 -1.81 -2.12
CA PHE A 229 -2.46 -1.38 -3.49
C PHE A 229 -3.54 -0.41 -3.96
N GLU A 230 -3.16 0.57 -4.77
CA GLU A 230 -4.10 1.44 -5.48
C GLU A 230 -4.32 0.91 -6.91
N SER A 231 -5.57 0.63 -7.26
CA SER A 231 -6.02 0.24 -8.60
C SER A 231 -5.22 -0.91 -9.19
N ARG A 232 -5.03 -1.97 -8.40
CA ARG A 232 -4.41 -3.20 -8.89
C ARG A 232 -5.31 -3.79 -9.95
N ASN A 233 -4.75 -4.07 -11.13
CA ASN A 233 -5.44 -4.89 -12.11
C ASN A 233 -5.12 -6.35 -11.77
N PRO A 234 -6.08 -7.16 -11.30
CA PRO A 234 -5.81 -8.56 -10.98
C PRO A 234 -5.32 -9.36 -12.20
N ASP A 235 -5.58 -8.86 -13.41
CA ASP A 235 -5.22 -9.49 -14.67
C ASP A 235 -3.87 -9.01 -15.24
N SER A 236 -3.18 -8.03 -14.65
CA SER A 236 -1.84 -7.64 -15.11
C SER A 236 -0.78 -8.58 -14.53
N GLU A 237 -0.29 -9.50 -15.36
CA GLU A 237 0.85 -10.38 -15.03
C GLU A 237 2.18 -9.61 -14.79
N GLY A 238 2.23 -8.30 -15.10
CA GLY A 238 3.43 -7.46 -14.98
C GLY A 238 3.62 -6.70 -13.66
N ASP A 239 2.79 -6.94 -12.65
CA ASP A 239 2.82 -6.16 -11.40
C ASP A 239 3.96 -6.54 -10.45
N VAL A 240 4.61 -7.69 -10.70
CA VAL A 240 5.72 -8.18 -9.88
C VAL A 240 6.92 -8.44 -10.76
N THR A 241 8.03 -7.75 -10.51
CA THR A 241 9.32 -8.05 -11.14
C THR A 241 10.25 -8.64 -10.08
N GLY A 242 10.82 -9.80 -10.38
CA GLY A 242 11.88 -10.39 -9.56
C GLY A 242 13.19 -9.66 -9.84
N ALA A 243 13.95 -9.38 -8.79
CA ALA A 243 15.30 -8.86 -8.90
C ALA A 243 16.25 -9.69 -8.05
N ASN A 244 17.44 -9.92 -8.59
CA ASN A 244 18.53 -10.54 -7.85
C ASN A 244 19.29 -9.48 -7.07
N ILE A 245 19.71 -9.85 -5.86
CA ILE A 245 20.55 -9.01 -5.02
C ILE A 245 22.01 -9.27 -5.40
N LYS A 246 22.74 -8.21 -5.80
CA LYS A 246 24.16 -8.30 -6.17
C LYS A 246 25.08 -8.04 -4.97
N GLU A 247 24.80 -6.98 -4.23
CA GLU A 247 25.56 -6.60 -3.04
C GLU A 247 24.62 -6.16 -1.92
N GLU A 248 25.01 -6.50 -0.69
CA GLU A 248 24.21 -6.25 0.49
C GLU A 248 25.01 -5.51 1.54
N ASN A 249 24.54 -4.31 1.87
CA ASN A 249 24.97 -3.59 3.05
C ASN A 249 23.76 -3.22 3.88
N MET A 250 22.98 -4.24 4.25
CA MET A 250 21.80 -4.07 5.08
C MET A 250 22.21 -3.97 6.55
N GLY A 251 22.19 -2.73 7.05
CA GLY A 251 22.45 -2.41 8.45
C GLY A 251 21.18 -2.33 9.30
N ILE A 252 21.34 -1.70 10.47
CA ILE A 252 20.28 -1.37 11.42
C ILE A 252 19.47 -0.18 10.86
N GLY A 253 18.15 -0.34 10.72
CA GLY A 253 17.18 0.65 10.23
C GLY A 253 16.86 0.55 8.74
N GLY A 254 17.31 -0.51 8.08
CA GLY A 254 17.44 -0.57 6.62
C GLY A 254 18.87 -0.27 6.18
N GLY A 255 19.16 -0.51 4.91
CA GLY A 255 20.49 -0.31 4.38
C GLY A 255 20.49 -0.15 2.87
N GLU A 256 21.66 -0.35 2.29
CA GLU A 256 21.86 -0.20 0.85
C GLU A 256 21.86 -1.57 0.20
N LEU A 257 21.17 -1.62 -0.94
CA LEU A 257 21.01 -2.82 -1.73
C LEU A 257 21.35 -2.49 -3.18
N THR A 258 22.28 -3.22 -3.77
CA THR A 258 22.53 -3.12 -5.21
C THR A 258 21.68 -4.18 -5.89
N LEU A 259 20.69 -3.72 -6.67
CA LEU A 259 19.80 -4.58 -7.42
C LEU A 259 20.19 -4.66 -8.88
N ASP A 260 20.11 -5.88 -9.41
CA ASP A 260 20.09 -6.16 -10.84
C ASP A 260 18.62 -6.16 -11.29
N VAL A 261 18.12 -5.00 -11.73
CA VAL A 261 16.73 -4.88 -12.22
C VAL A 261 16.75 -4.53 -13.70
N ASP A 262 16.15 -5.40 -14.51
CA ASP A 262 15.83 -5.07 -15.89
C ASP A 262 14.66 -4.07 -15.92
N GLY A 263 14.95 -2.77 -15.96
CA GLY A 263 13.96 -1.73 -16.27
C GLY A 263 14.02 -0.48 -15.40
N GLU A 264 13.87 0.68 -16.05
CA GLU A 264 14.02 1.98 -15.40
C GLU A 264 12.88 2.37 -14.43
N SER A 265 11.68 1.78 -14.54
CA SER A 265 10.48 2.41 -13.99
C SER A 265 10.05 1.97 -12.58
N GLN A 266 10.49 0.81 -12.08
CA GLN A 266 9.82 0.17 -10.93
C GLN A 266 10.40 0.50 -9.54
N THR A 267 11.53 1.21 -9.48
CA THR A 267 12.28 1.49 -8.23
C THR A 267 12.29 2.98 -7.85
N ALA A 268 11.20 3.70 -8.11
CA ALA A 268 11.15 5.13 -7.77
C ALA A 268 11.18 5.35 -6.23
N PRO A 269 11.77 6.46 -5.73
CA PRO A 269 11.67 6.83 -4.33
C PRO A 269 10.22 6.88 -3.84
N GLY A 270 9.97 6.21 -2.72
CA GLY A 270 8.65 6.05 -2.12
C GLY A 270 7.91 4.77 -2.52
N SER A 271 8.40 4.01 -3.49
CA SER A 271 7.90 2.66 -3.83
C SER A 271 8.20 1.66 -2.70
N TRP A 272 7.52 0.52 -2.75
CA TRP A 272 7.72 -0.58 -1.81
C TRP A 272 8.28 -1.79 -2.52
N LEU A 273 9.15 -2.49 -1.83
CA LEU A 273 9.65 -3.77 -2.27
C LEU A 273 9.52 -4.80 -1.15
N LEU A 274 9.37 -6.04 -1.57
CA LEU A 274 9.41 -7.19 -0.69
C LEU A 274 10.80 -7.81 -0.80
N VAL A 275 11.55 -7.78 0.30
CA VAL A 275 12.77 -8.56 0.43
C VAL A 275 12.39 -9.89 1.08
N SER A 276 12.86 -10.97 0.47
CA SER A 276 12.63 -12.32 0.97
C SER A 276 13.94 -13.09 1.10
N ARG A 277 13.90 -14.04 2.03
CA ARG A 277 14.97 -15.00 2.27
C ARG A 277 14.41 -16.41 2.23
N PHE A 278 15.07 -17.29 1.50
CA PHE A 278 14.81 -18.74 1.57
C PHE A 278 16.02 -19.49 2.11
N ASN A 279 15.79 -20.50 2.94
CA ASN A 279 16.85 -21.38 3.40
C ASN A 279 17.22 -22.36 2.28
N ALA A 280 18.51 -22.62 2.08
CA ALA A 280 18.96 -23.60 1.10
C ALA A 280 18.33 -24.98 1.41
N GLY A 281 17.47 -25.46 0.51
CA GLY A 281 16.76 -26.74 0.65
C GLY A 281 15.40 -26.67 1.35
N SER A 282 14.93 -25.50 1.79
CA SER A 282 13.56 -25.28 2.29
C SER A 282 13.03 -23.94 1.80
N GLU A 283 12.24 -23.97 0.72
CA GLU A 283 11.56 -22.78 0.17
C GLU A 283 10.46 -22.27 1.10
N ALA A 284 9.99 -23.11 2.01
CA ALA A 284 8.79 -22.82 2.77
C ALA A 284 9.09 -22.17 4.13
N ASP A 285 10.36 -22.12 4.56
CA ASP A 285 10.85 -21.28 5.67
C ASP A 285 11.21 -19.87 5.19
N GLY A 286 10.39 -19.32 4.30
CA GLY A 286 10.56 -17.98 3.74
C GLY A 286 10.37 -16.90 4.80
N ILE A 287 11.36 -16.02 4.97
CA ILE A 287 11.19 -14.78 5.73
C ILE A 287 10.87 -13.67 4.75
N TYR A 288 9.75 -12.99 4.95
CA TYR A 288 9.26 -11.92 4.08
C TYR A 288 9.22 -10.59 4.82
N ARG A 289 9.81 -9.55 4.25
CA ARG A 289 9.89 -8.23 4.87
C ARG A 289 9.71 -7.12 3.84
N TRP A 290 8.93 -6.12 4.21
CA TRP A 290 8.64 -4.99 3.34
C TRP A 290 9.57 -3.83 3.63
N TYR A 291 10.10 -3.24 2.58
CA TYR A 291 10.98 -2.08 2.65
C TYR A 291 10.44 -0.99 1.75
N ARG A 292 10.63 0.24 2.21
CA ARG A 292 10.34 1.42 1.42
C ARG A 292 11.63 1.93 0.77
N VAL A 293 11.56 2.21 -0.52
CA VAL A 293 12.65 2.84 -1.26
C VAL A 293 12.76 4.30 -0.83
N VAL A 294 13.90 4.69 -0.29
CA VAL A 294 14.18 6.08 0.13
C VAL A 294 14.85 6.84 -1.00
N ALA A 295 15.86 6.22 -1.61
CA ALA A 295 16.64 6.79 -2.68
C ALA A 295 17.04 5.70 -3.67
N ARG A 296 17.33 6.12 -4.89
CA ARG A 296 17.88 5.29 -5.95
C ARG A 296 18.98 6.07 -6.63
N GLU A 297 20.11 5.41 -6.80
CA GLU A 297 21.25 5.87 -7.57
C GLU A 297 21.55 4.83 -8.66
N ILE A 298 21.90 5.32 -9.85
CA ILE A 298 22.26 4.45 -10.97
C ILE A 298 23.78 4.31 -10.93
N GLU A 299 24.24 3.10 -10.67
CA GLU A 299 25.65 2.75 -10.75
C GLU A 299 25.98 2.32 -12.20
N GLY A 300 27.27 2.32 -12.56
CA GLY A 300 27.69 1.91 -13.92
C GLY A 300 27.15 0.54 -14.31
N ASP A 301 27.04 0.26 -15.61
CA ASP A 301 26.54 -1.01 -16.19
C ASP A 301 25.05 -1.35 -15.95
N GLY A 302 24.24 -0.40 -15.47
CA GLY A 302 22.79 -0.59 -15.34
C GLY A 302 22.35 -1.04 -13.94
N ASP A 303 23.29 -1.18 -13.01
CA ASP A 303 23.01 -1.51 -11.63
C ASP A 303 22.32 -0.35 -10.91
N HIS A 304 21.42 -0.69 -10.00
CA HIS A 304 20.71 0.29 -9.19
C HIS A 304 21.09 0.12 -7.73
N LEU A 305 21.80 1.12 -7.20
CA LEU A 305 22.02 1.26 -5.78
C LEU A 305 20.76 1.85 -5.15
N ILE A 306 20.10 1.09 -4.30
CA ILE A 306 18.84 1.47 -3.68
C ILE A 306 19.04 1.58 -2.18
N THR A 307 18.68 2.74 -1.63
CA THR A 307 18.64 2.93 -0.18
C THR A 307 17.25 2.56 0.33
N LEU A 308 17.20 1.62 1.27
CA LEU A 308 15.98 1.06 1.81
C LEU A 308 15.79 1.47 3.27
N THR A 309 14.53 1.64 3.67
CA THR A 309 14.15 1.75 5.09
C THR A 309 13.15 0.66 5.44
N GLY A 310 13.39 -0.03 6.56
CA GLY A 310 12.58 -1.17 7.01
C GLY A 310 13.22 -1.88 8.19
N ALA A 311 12.80 -3.13 8.44
CA ALA A 311 13.24 -3.92 9.59
C ALA A 311 14.67 -4.49 9.45
N ASP A 312 15.30 -4.85 10.56
CA ASP A 312 16.69 -5.31 10.59
C ASP A 312 16.80 -6.82 10.37
N TRP A 313 17.54 -7.24 9.35
CA TRP A 313 17.83 -8.66 9.15
C TRP A 313 18.80 -9.19 10.21
N ASP A 314 18.73 -10.50 10.47
CA ASP A 314 19.74 -11.15 11.30
C ASP A 314 21.09 -11.09 10.55
N PRO A 315 22.14 -10.49 11.14
CA PRO A 315 23.43 -10.30 10.47
C PRO A 315 24.10 -11.62 10.04
N GLY A 316 23.68 -12.76 10.58
CA GLY A 316 24.24 -14.06 10.22
C GLY A 316 23.71 -14.62 8.91
N VAL A 317 22.57 -14.12 8.39
CA VAL A 317 21.98 -14.71 7.20
C VAL A 317 21.23 -13.68 6.34
N PRO A 318 21.84 -13.24 5.23
CA PRO A 318 21.28 -12.23 4.35
C PRO A 318 20.00 -12.72 3.64
N PRO A 319 19.11 -11.81 3.20
CA PRO A 319 18.13 -12.14 2.17
C PRO A 319 18.80 -12.60 0.88
N ASN A 320 18.00 -13.07 -0.07
CA ASN A 320 18.52 -13.47 -1.37
C ASN A 320 17.57 -13.18 -2.53
N HIS A 321 16.38 -12.62 -2.26
CA HIS A 321 15.40 -12.31 -3.29
C HIS A 321 14.70 -10.99 -3.03
N VAL A 322 14.42 -10.26 -4.11
CA VAL A 322 13.57 -9.08 -4.08
C VAL A 322 12.44 -9.23 -5.08
N ALA A 323 11.24 -8.90 -4.64
CA ALA A 323 10.08 -8.73 -5.49
C ALA A 323 9.61 -7.28 -5.41
N LEU A 324 9.54 -6.63 -6.57
CA LEU A 324 9.01 -5.27 -6.69
C LEU A 324 7.52 -5.37 -6.93
N PHE A 325 6.75 -4.52 -6.26
CA PHE A 325 5.30 -4.48 -6.43
C PHE A 325 4.90 -3.08 -6.89
N ASP A 326 4.22 -2.99 -8.04
CA ASP A 326 3.70 -1.70 -8.48
C ASP A 326 2.52 -1.25 -7.60
N ARG A 327 2.32 0.06 -7.50
CA ARG A 327 1.15 0.71 -6.89
C ARG A 327 0.88 0.36 -5.42
N VAL A 328 1.87 -0.13 -4.69
CA VAL A 328 1.78 -0.24 -3.22
C VAL A 328 1.76 1.16 -2.63
N VAL A 329 0.66 1.50 -1.95
CA VAL A 329 0.50 2.80 -1.29
C VAL A 329 1.07 2.74 0.12
N ALA A 330 0.75 1.67 0.85
CA ALA A 330 1.10 1.52 2.25
C ALA A 330 1.27 0.05 2.64
N VAL A 331 2.13 -0.19 3.62
CA VAL A 331 2.29 -1.48 4.30
C VAL A 331 2.10 -1.26 5.79
N TYR A 332 1.23 -2.05 6.39
CA TYR A 332 0.92 -2.04 7.82
C TYR A 332 1.46 -3.31 8.44
N GLU A 333 2.41 -3.18 9.36
CA GLU A 333 2.97 -4.31 10.07
C GLU A 333 2.47 -4.36 11.50
N LYS A 334 2.14 -5.56 11.98
CA LYS A 334 1.80 -5.81 13.37
C LYS A 334 2.31 -7.17 13.79
N THR A 335 3.02 -7.20 14.91
CA THR A 335 3.38 -8.46 15.58
C THR A 335 2.18 -8.93 16.40
N VAL A 336 1.75 -10.16 16.15
CA VAL A 336 0.66 -10.83 16.86
C VAL A 336 1.19 -12.11 17.51
N PRO A 337 0.61 -12.53 18.64
CA PRO A 337 0.85 -13.87 19.15
C PRO A 337 0.45 -14.93 18.12
N ALA A 338 1.25 -15.98 17.99
CA ALA A 338 0.87 -17.17 17.28
C ALA A 338 -0.37 -17.76 17.96
N LEU A 339 -1.43 -18.03 17.19
CA LEU A 339 -2.75 -18.41 17.69
C LEU A 339 -2.81 -19.82 18.31
N GLU A 340 -1.67 -20.45 18.62
CA GLU A 340 -1.57 -21.80 19.20
C GLU A 340 -1.73 -21.86 20.72
N SER A 341 -1.73 -20.73 21.44
CA SER A 341 -1.98 -20.73 22.89
C SER A 341 -3.30 -20.02 23.26
N SER A 342 -4.33 -20.85 23.43
CA SER A 342 -5.35 -20.77 24.49
C SER A 342 -6.30 -19.57 24.63
N TYR A 343 -6.37 -18.59 23.72
CA TYR A 343 -7.41 -17.53 23.86
C TYR A 343 -8.86 -18.03 23.65
N TRP A 344 -9.04 -19.26 23.14
CA TRP A 344 -10.36 -19.86 22.86
C TRP A 344 -10.56 -21.26 23.47
N SER A 345 -9.63 -21.76 24.29
CA SER A 345 -9.88 -22.99 25.05
C SER A 345 -10.79 -22.63 26.23
N TRP A 346 -12.09 -22.79 26.04
CA TRP A 346 -13.13 -22.69 27.08
C TRP A 346 -13.10 -23.89 28.04
N ASP A 347 -11.91 -24.31 28.48
CA ASP A 347 -11.79 -25.36 29.49
C ASP A 347 -11.88 -24.71 30.88
N GLU A 348 -13.12 -24.49 31.32
CA GLU A 348 -13.53 -24.58 32.74
C GLU A 348 -13.83 -26.03 33.11
#